data_AF-A0A447TBI6-F1
#
_entry.id   AF-A0A447TBI6-F1
#
_cell.length_a   1.000
_cell.length_b   1.000
_cell.length_c   1.000
_cell.angle_alpha   90.00
_cell.angle_beta   90.00
_cell.angle_gamma   90.00
#
_symmetry.space_group_name_H-M   'P 1'
#
loop_
_entity.id
_entity.type
_entity.pdbx_description
1 polymer ?
#
loop_
_entity_poly.entity_id
_entity_poly.type
_entity_poly.pdbx_seq_one_letter_code
_entity_poly.pdbx_strand_id
1 'polypeptide(L)'
;MEIPTDPQTGLSIDAVEVLLEEKRIQALVAMPNVHNPLGCCMPLENKKRLAKLVNRHQVPLIEDALYAELQFSDTLAPAVKAFDADGWVIVCASYTKTLAPDFRIGWMEGGRFGARCAS
;
A
#
# COMPACT_ATOMS: atom_id res chain seq x y z
N MET A 1 15.11 5.18 1.14
CA MET A 1 15.14 6.26 0.14
C MET A 1 13.73 6.79 0.02
N GLU A 2 13.56 8.10 0.00
CA GLU A 2 12.24 8.71 -0.21
C GLU A 2 11.95 8.82 -1.71
N ILE A 3 10.68 8.60 -2.07
CA ILE A 3 10.19 8.74 -3.44
C ILE A 3 9.29 9.98 -3.47
N PRO A 4 9.37 10.81 -4.53
CA PRO A 4 8.47 11.96 -4.69
C PRO A 4 7.01 11.57 -4.47
N THR A 5 6.32 12.35 -3.65
CA THR A 5 4.92 12.13 -3.28
C THR A 5 4.16 13.42 -3.52
N ASP A 6 3.10 13.33 -4.32
CA ASP A 6 2.23 14.45 -4.64
C ASP A 6 1.09 14.55 -3.61
N PRO A 7 0.77 15.75 -3.09
CA PRO A 7 -0.29 15.93 -2.09
C PRO A 7 -1.71 15.56 -2.55
N GLN A 8 -1.95 15.35 -3.84
CA GLN A 8 -3.26 14.98 -4.37
C GLN A 8 -3.33 13.50 -4.77
N THR A 9 -2.24 13.00 -5.38
CA THR A 9 -2.22 11.68 -6.02
C THR A 9 -1.34 10.66 -5.29
N GLY A 10 -0.61 11.09 -4.27
CA GLY A 10 0.25 10.23 -3.46
C GLY A 10 1.57 9.89 -4.14
N LEU A 11 2.08 8.70 -3.87
CA LEU A 11 3.37 8.21 -4.35
C LEU A 11 3.48 8.32 -5.89
N SER A 12 4.55 8.95 -6.39
CA SER A 12 4.80 9.07 -7.82
C SER A 12 5.12 7.70 -8.44
N ILE A 13 4.18 7.16 -9.20
CA ILE A 13 4.32 5.85 -9.85
C ILE A 13 5.40 5.87 -10.93
N ASP A 14 5.56 6.99 -11.64
CA ASP A 14 6.59 7.11 -12.67
C ASP A 14 8.00 7.08 -12.04
N ALA A 15 8.19 7.71 -10.87
CA ALA A 15 9.44 7.61 -10.12
C ALA A 15 9.68 6.18 -9.59
N VAL A 16 8.63 5.50 -9.13
CA VAL A 16 8.71 4.08 -8.71
C VAL A 16 9.15 3.20 -9.87
N GLU A 17 8.57 3.37 -11.05
CA GLU A 17 8.91 2.60 -12.26
C GLU A 17 10.39 2.74 -12.60
N VAL A 18 10.91 3.97 -12.68
CA VAL A 18 12.34 4.23 -12.92
C VAL A 18 13.23 3.55 -11.87
N LEU A 19 12.91 3.69 -10.58
CA LEU A 19 13.73 3.13 -9.52
C LEU A 19 13.70 1.59 -9.49
N LEU A 20 12.60 0.97 -9.91
CA LEU A 20 12.47 -0.48 -10.08
C LEU A 20 13.22 -1.00 -11.31
N GLU A 21 13.19 -0.25 -12.43
CA GLU A 21 13.97 -0.55 -13.63
C GLU A 21 15.47 -0.47 -13.37
N GLU A 22 15.91 0.54 -12.62
CA GLU A 22 17.28 0.70 -12.14
C GLU A 22 17.66 -0.30 -11.03
N LYS A 23 16.71 -1.13 -10.55
CA LYS A 23 16.87 -2.10 -9.46
C LYS A 23 17.40 -1.49 -8.16
N ARG A 24 17.02 -0.24 -7.87
CA ARG A 24 17.46 0.51 -6.69
C ARG A 24 16.60 0.29 -5.46
N ILE A 25 15.45 -0.36 -5.63
CA ILE A 25 14.50 -0.66 -4.56
C ILE A 25 14.36 -2.18 -4.44
N GLN A 26 14.48 -2.69 -3.21
CA GLN A 26 14.25 -4.10 -2.88
C GLN A 26 12.94 -4.35 -2.13
N ALA A 27 12.29 -3.29 -1.63
CA ALA A 27 10.98 -3.32 -1.00
C ALA A 27 10.37 -1.91 -1.01
N LEU A 28 9.06 -1.81 -1.09
CA LEU A 28 8.32 -0.55 -1.06
C LEU A 28 7.37 -0.52 0.14
N VAL A 29 7.22 0.65 0.76
CA VAL A 29 6.17 0.92 1.76
C VAL A 29 5.35 2.08 1.23
N ALA A 30 4.02 1.94 1.23
CA ALA A 30 3.12 3.00 0.77
C ALA A 30 1.83 3.01 1.58
N MET A 31 1.20 4.19 1.65
CA MET A 31 -0.14 4.41 2.19
C MET A 31 -1.07 4.88 1.06
N PRO A 32 -1.66 3.98 0.25
CA PRO A 32 -2.43 4.36 -0.94
C PRO A 32 -3.81 4.93 -0.62
N ASN A 33 -4.31 4.69 0.59
CA ASN A 33 -5.61 5.18 1.07
C ASN A 33 -5.40 6.07 2.30
N VAL A 34 -5.88 7.30 2.24
CA VAL A 34 -5.85 8.28 3.34
C VAL A 34 -4.42 8.42 3.88
N HIS A 35 -3.51 8.83 2.99
CA HIS A 35 -2.09 8.96 3.29
C HIS A 35 -1.85 9.89 4.49
N ASN A 36 -1.02 9.51 5.44
CA ASN A 36 -0.62 10.39 6.55
C ASN A 36 0.75 11.02 6.24
N PRO A 37 0.93 12.36 6.25
CA PRO A 37 0.02 13.41 6.76
C PRO A 37 -0.88 14.09 5.70
N LEU A 38 -0.75 13.71 4.43
CA LEU A 38 -1.31 14.47 3.30
C LEU A 38 -2.83 14.32 3.10
N GLY A 39 -3.45 13.30 3.68
CA GLY A 39 -4.87 12.96 3.52
C GLY A 39 -5.26 12.39 2.15
N CYS A 40 -4.34 12.35 1.18
CA CYS A 40 -4.65 11.96 -0.19
C CYS A 40 -4.94 10.47 -0.36
N CYS A 41 -5.78 10.15 -1.34
CA CYS A 41 -6.02 8.79 -1.80
C CYS A 41 -5.46 8.63 -3.21
N MET A 42 -4.65 7.59 -3.42
CA MET A 42 -4.05 7.29 -4.71
C MET A 42 -5.15 6.97 -5.74
N PRO A 43 -5.09 7.54 -6.96
CA PRO A 43 -6.02 7.20 -8.04
C PRO A 43 -6.04 5.71 -8.36
N LEU A 44 -7.20 5.19 -8.76
CA LEU A 44 -7.39 3.76 -9.06
C LEU A 44 -6.39 3.23 -10.11
N GLU A 45 -6.16 4.00 -11.16
CA GLU A 45 -5.21 3.63 -12.22
C GLU A 45 -3.77 3.54 -11.70
N ASN A 46 -3.39 4.42 -10.76
CA ASN A 46 -2.08 4.36 -10.11
C ASN A 46 -1.95 3.13 -9.22
N LYS A 47 -3.01 2.73 -8.50
CA LYS A 47 -3.02 1.49 -7.71
C LYS A 47 -2.84 0.25 -8.59
N LYS A 48 -3.55 0.18 -9.72
CA LYS A 48 -3.40 -0.91 -10.70
C LYS A 48 -1.98 -0.95 -11.29
N ARG A 49 -1.45 0.21 -11.68
CA ARG A 49 -0.06 0.33 -12.18
C ARG A 49 0.94 -0.13 -11.13
N LEU A 50 0.77 0.30 -9.88
CA LEU A 50 1.63 -0.08 -8.77
C LEU A 50 1.63 -1.60 -8.57
N ALA A 51 0.46 -2.23 -8.49
CA ALA A 51 0.34 -3.68 -8.40
C ALA A 51 1.07 -4.39 -9.55
N LYS A 52 0.90 -3.92 -10.79
CA LYS A 52 1.59 -4.49 -11.96
C LYS A 52 3.12 -4.36 -11.87
N LEU A 53 3.62 -3.20 -11.43
CA LEU A 53 5.06 -2.95 -11.29
C LEU A 53 5.69 -3.85 -10.24
N VAL A 54 5.10 -3.96 -9.06
CA VAL A 54 5.65 -4.79 -7.97
C VAL A 54 5.64 -6.28 -8.34
N ASN A 55 4.60 -6.74 -9.06
CA ASN A 55 4.55 -8.08 -9.61
C ASN A 55 5.64 -8.32 -10.67
N ARG A 56 5.77 -7.41 -11.65
CA ARG A 56 6.77 -7.49 -12.73
C ARG A 56 8.20 -7.53 -12.20
N HIS A 57 8.52 -6.65 -11.26
CA HIS A 57 9.88 -6.51 -10.74
C HIS A 57 10.16 -7.42 -9.55
N GLN A 58 9.16 -8.18 -9.09
CA GLN A 58 9.30 -9.10 -7.97
C GLN A 58 9.79 -8.40 -6.69
N VAL A 59 9.21 -7.23 -6.42
CA VAL A 59 9.55 -6.39 -5.27
C VAL A 59 8.35 -6.37 -4.31
N PRO A 60 8.52 -6.72 -3.03
CA PRO A 60 7.42 -6.66 -2.07
C PRO A 60 6.95 -5.22 -1.83
N LEU A 61 5.63 -5.03 -1.80
CA LEU A 61 4.98 -3.82 -1.34
C LEU A 61 4.33 -4.08 0.02
N ILE A 62 4.67 -3.27 1.02
CA ILE A 62 3.95 -3.18 2.29
C ILE A 62 2.95 -2.03 2.16
N GLU A 63 1.69 -2.38 2.01
CA GLU A 63 0.56 -1.45 1.97
C GLU A 63 0.07 -1.20 3.40
N ASP A 64 0.28 0.02 3.88
CA ASP A 64 -0.27 0.49 5.14
C ASP A 64 -1.70 0.99 4.89
N ALA A 65 -2.66 0.24 5.43
CA ALA A 65 -4.09 0.46 5.33
C ALA A 65 -4.70 0.86 6.68
N LEU A 66 -3.91 1.43 7.60
CA LEU A 66 -4.36 1.85 8.93
C LEU A 66 -5.58 2.80 8.92
N TYR A 67 -5.71 3.61 7.87
CA TYR A 67 -6.78 4.59 7.71
C TYR A 67 -7.73 4.27 6.55
N ALA A 68 -7.67 3.06 5.99
CA ALA A 68 -8.45 2.71 4.81
C ALA A 68 -9.97 2.80 5.04
N GLU A 69 -10.43 2.65 6.29
CA GLU A 69 -11.84 2.81 6.69
C GLU A 69 -12.28 4.27 6.86
N LEU A 70 -11.34 5.23 6.91
CA LEU A 70 -11.63 6.67 7.07
C LEU A 70 -11.79 7.41 5.73
N GLN A 71 -11.96 6.70 4.62
CA GLN A 71 -12.19 7.35 3.32
C GLN A 71 -13.52 8.08 3.33
N PHE A 72 -13.50 9.38 3.00
CA PHE A 72 -14.70 10.19 2.83
C PHE A 72 -15.31 9.96 1.43
N SER A 73 -15.89 8.77 1.21
CA SER A 73 -16.60 8.42 -0.02
C SER A 73 -17.68 7.38 0.23
N ASP A 74 -18.78 7.44 -0.54
CA ASP A 74 -19.86 6.44 -0.48
C ASP A 74 -19.39 5.04 -0.88
N THR A 75 -18.33 4.94 -1.70
CA THR A 75 -17.69 3.68 -2.08
C THR A 75 -16.21 3.75 -1.76
N LEU A 76 -15.75 2.84 -0.88
CA LEU A 76 -14.35 2.77 -0.51
C LEU A 76 -13.49 2.41 -1.72
N ALA A 77 -12.45 3.20 -1.97
CA ALA A 77 -11.47 2.86 -2.98
C ALA A 77 -10.72 1.59 -2.55
N PRO A 78 -10.56 0.61 -3.46
CA PRO A 78 -9.89 -0.64 -3.13
C PRO A 78 -8.42 -0.41 -2.76
N ALA A 79 -7.87 -1.33 -1.97
CA ALA A 79 -6.44 -1.45 -1.72
C ALA A 79 -5.68 -1.81 -3.00
N VAL A 80 -4.37 -1.57 -3.05
CA VAL A 80 -3.50 -2.06 -4.13
C VAL A 80 -3.54 -3.58 -4.19
N LYS A 81 -3.65 -4.24 -3.02
CA LYS A 81 -3.82 -5.69 -2.91
C LYS A 81 -4.96 -6.28 -3.73
N ALA A 82 -6.04 -5.53 -3.98
CA ALA A 82 -7.15 -5.99 -4.81
C ALA A 82 -6.76 -6.24 -6.28
N PHE A 83 -5.62 -5.70 -6.71
CA PHE A 83 -5.08 -5.84 -8.07
C PHE A 83 -3.79 -6.69 -8.11
N ASP A 84 -3.39 -7.28 -6.99
CA ASP A 84 -2.18 -8.08 -6.88
C ASP A 84 -2.42 -9.50 -7.40
N ALA A 85 -1.78 -9.84 -8.52
CA ALA A 85 -1.98 -11.11 -9.20
C ALA A 85 -1.16 -12.25 -8.58
N ASP A 86 0.08 -11.97 -8.19
CA ASP A 86 1.01 -12.99 -7.74
C ASP A 86 1.29 -12.93 -6.23
N GLY A 87 0.67 -12.02 -5.48
CA GLY A 87 0.79 -11.99 -4.02
C GLY A 87 2.00 -11.20 -3.51
N TRP A 88 2.50 -10.23 -4.27
CA TRP A 88 3.63 -9.37 -3.89
C TRP A 88 3.28 -8.22 -2.94
N VAL A 89 1.98 -8.02 -2.68
CA VAL A 89 1.50 -6.97 -1.78
C VAL A 89 1.14 -7.59 -0.43
N ILE A 90 1.70 -7.00 0.63
CA ILE A 90 1.42 -7.30 2.02
C ILE A 90 0.56 -6.15 2.55
N VAL A 91 -0.62 -6.43 3.09
CA VAL A 91 -1.47 -5.39 3.68
C VAL A 91 -1.33 -5.41 5.20
N CYS A 92 -1.07 -4.26 5.80
CA CYS A 92 -1.06 -4.05 7.24
C CYS A 92 -2.21 -3.13 7.63
N ALA A 93 -3.08 -3.56 8.56
CA ALA A 93 -4.22 -2.78 9.01
C ALA A 93 -4.46 -2.93 10.52
N SER A 94 -5.22 -2.01 11.11
CA SER A 94 -5.50 -2.00 12.55
C SER A 94 -6.82 -1.31 12.88
N TYR A 95 -7.48 -1.78 13.93
CA TYR A 95 -8.69 -1.17 14.50
C TYR A 95 -8.40 -0.11 15.57
N THR A 96 -7.13 0.12 15.91
CA THR A 96 -6.71 0.97 17.05
C THR A 96 -7.13 2.44 16.89
N LYS A 97 -7.60 2.88 15.72
CA LYS A 97 -8.09 4.26 15.51
C LYS A 97 -9.58 4.40 15.21
N THR A 98 -10.32 3.30 15.09
CA THR A 98 -11.73 3.34 14.64
C THR A 98 -12.71 2.83 15.70
N LEU A 99 -12.33 1.86 16.55
CA LEU A 99 -13.28 1.20 17.47
C LEU A 99 -12.92 1.31 18.96
N ALA A 100 -11.63 1.24 19.33
CA ALA A 100 -11.17 1.59 20.68
C ALA A 100 -9.62 1.67 20.75
N PRO A 101 -9.04 2.83 21.12
CA PRO A 101 -7.58 3.04 21.16
C PRO A 101 -6.81 2.06 22.06
N ASP A 102 -7.48 1.53 23.08
CA ASP A 102 -6.90 0.64 24.08
C ASP A 102 -6.69 -0.79 23.56
N PHE A 103 -7.37 -1.18 22.46
CA PHE A 103 -7.14 -2.47 21.83
C PHE A 103 -6.02 -2.33 20.80
N ARG A 104 -4.83 -2.82 21.17
CA ARG A 104 -3.62 -2.91 20.33
C ARG A 104 -3.73 -4.08 19.34
N ILE A 105 -4.84 -4.11 18.59
CA ILE A 105 -5.15 -5.18 17.62
C ILE A 105 -4.89 -4.67 16.20
N GLY A 106 -3.99 -5.36 15.52
CA GLY A 106 -3.72 -5.21 14.09
C GLY A 106 -3.70 -6.56 13.40
N TRP A 107 -3.86 -6.56 12.09
CA TRP A 107 -3.73 -7.76 11.26
C TRP A 107 -2.87 -7.46 10.04
N MET A 108 -2.34 -8.54 9.47
CA MET A 108 -1.59 -8.50 8.23
C MET A 108 -2.11 -9.59 7.29
N GLU A 109 -2.31 -9.24 6.03
CA GLU A 109 -2.51 -10.22 4.97
C GLU A 109 -1.24 -10.29 4.14
N GLY A 110 -0.45 -11.35 4.36
CA GLY A 110 0.93 -11.46 3.90
C GLY A 110 1.11 -11.84 2.44
N GLY A 111 0.04 -12.07 1.66
CA GLY A 111 0.14 -12.58 0.30
C GLY A 111 1.02 -13.83 0.23
N ARG A 112 1.98 -13.85 -0.70
CA ARG A 112 2.95 -14.95 -0.86
C ARG A 112 3.91 -15.12 0.33
N PHE A 113 3.99 -14.14 1.23
CA PHE A 113 4.90 -14.13 2.36
C PHE A 113 4.26 -14.65 3.65
N GLY A 114 2.97 -15.01 3.64
CA GLY A 114 2.21 -15.37 4.84
C GLY A 114 2.90 -16.41 5.75
N ALA A 115 3.49 -17.46 5.18
CA ALA A 115 4.19 -18.49 5.95
C ALA A 115 5.43 -17.97 6.70
N ARG A 116 6.09 -16.92 6.19
CA ARG A 116 7.26 -16.28 6.82
C ARG A 116 6.88 -15.22 7.86
N CYS A 117 5.64 -14.72 7.80
CA CYS A 117 5.13 -13.72 8.74
C CYS A 117 4.50 -14.37 9.98
N ALA A 118 4.14 -15.66 9.91
CA ALA A 118 3.52 -16.41 11.01
C ALA A 118 4.53 -17.19 11.89
N SER A 119 5.83 -17.10 11.58
CA SER A 119 6.92 -17.84 12.25
C SER A 119 7.72 -16.97 13.20
#